data_AF-A0A962VLY5-F1
#
_entry.id   AF-A0A962VLY5-F1
#
_cell.length_a   1.000
_cell.length_b   1.000
_cell.length_c   1.000
_cell.angle_alpha   90.00
_cell.angle_beta   90.00
_cell.angle_gamma   90.00
#
_symmetry.space_group_name_H-M   'P 1'
#
loop_
_entity.id
_entity.type
_entity.pdbx_description
1 polymer ?
#
loop_
_entity_poly.entity_id
_entity_poly.type
_entity_poly.pdbx_seq_one_letter_code
_entity_poly.pdbx_strand_id
1 'polypeptide(L)'
;MKPLILIFSVALWVLAGCAATPGPDDAAATPNQVLAGDDSSGAVHWGGQIVSIKNRRDYTLVEVLALPLEGSGRPRVDGKSGGRFIVQRQGFLEPHEYAPDRLLEVRGQLDGFIHGTVGDSPYRYPLVQGEQVVLWPEDAAVTTSPIKPRVNFGVGVGTYGSGVGIGIGF
;
A
#
# COMPACT_ATOMS: atom_id res chain seq x y z
N MET A 1 15.44 61.82 -25.53
CA MET A 1 16.34 60.99 -24.69
C MET A 1 15.57 60.43 -23.51
N LYS A 2 14.96 59.23 -23.63
CA LYS A 2 14.57 58.30 -22.54
C LYS A 2 13.88 57.03 -23.11
N PRO A 3 14.60 56.18 -23.86
CA PRO A 3 14.14 54.81 -24.10
C PRO A 3 14.74 53.81 -23.09
N LEU A 4 15.54 54.27 -22.11
CA LEU A 4 16.33 53.39 -21.25
C LEU A 4 15.57 52.88 -20.00
N ILE A 5 14.40 53.42 -19.68
CA ILE A 5 13.64 53.03 -18.47
C ILE A 5 12.76 51.79 -18.73
N LEU A 6 12.42 51.50 -19.98
CA LEU A 6 11.52 50.38 -20.32
C LEU A 6 12.21 49.01 -20.39
N ILE A 7 13.54 48.96 -20.42
CA ILE A 7 14.28 47.69 -20.53
C ILE A 7 14.50 47.05 -19.15
N PHE A 8 14.49 47.83 -18.06
CA PHE A 8 14.81 47.31 -16.73
C PHE A 8 13.64 46.56 -16.06
N SER A 9 12.39 46.78 -16.49
CA SER A 9 11.21 46.13 -15.90
C SER A 9 10.86 44.76 -16.48
N VAL A 10 11.49 44.35 -17.60
CA VAL A 10 11.22 43.03 -18.23
C VAL A 10 12.20 41.95 -17.73
N ALA A 11 13.31 42.35 -17.10
CA ALA A 11 14.31 41.41 -16.57
C ALA A 11 13.91 40.76 -15.23
N LEU A 12 12.82 41.22 -14.58
CA LEU A 12 12.41 40.76 -13.24
C LEU A 12 11.28 39.71 -13.26
N TRP A 13 11.12 38.99 -14.38
CA TRP A 13 10.07 37.97 -14.57
C TRP A 13 10.64 36.59 -14.97
N VAL A 14 11.86 36.26 -14.55
CA VAL A 14 12.49 34.96 -14.92
C VAL A 14 12.79 34.07 -13.70
N LEU A 15 12.44 34.46 -12.47
CA LEU A 15 12.70 33.64 -11.28
C LEU A 15 11.44 33.33 -10.48
N ALA A 16 10.64 32.38 -10.95
CA ALA A 16 9.78 31.56 -10.08
C ALA A 16 9.18 30.40 -10.88
N GLY A 17 9.89 29.28 -10.99
CA GLY A 17 9.33 28.13 -11.70
C GLY A 17 10.14 26.85 -11.62
N CYS A 18 10.00 26.14 -10.48
CA CYS A 18 9.72 24.70 -10.37
C CYS A 18 10.33 24.13 -9.09
N ALA A 19 9.68 24.40 -7.96
CA ALA A 19 9.72 23.48 -6.82
C ALA A 19 8.37 22.75 -6.81
N ALA A 20 8.14 21.88 -7.80
CA ALA A 20 7.05 20.92 -7.72
C ALA A 20 7.51 19.86 -6.72
N THR A 21 7.13 20.05 -5.45
CA THR A 21 7.31 19.01 -4.42
C THR A 21 6.12 18.08 -4.59
N PRO A 22 6.29 16.84 -5.09
CA PRO A 22 5.17 15.93 -5.26
C PRO A 22 4.55 15.69 -3.89
N GLY A 23 3.23 15.90 -3.79
CA GLY A 23 2.49 15.51 -2.60
C GLY A 23 2.57 13.99 -2.40
N PRO A 24 2.38 13.49 -1.17
CA PRO A 24 2.53 12.08 -0.84
C PRO A 24 1.56 11.13 -1.56
N ASP A 25 0.58 11.63 -2.31
CA ASP A 25 -0.52 10.83 -2.85
C ASP A 25 -0.58 10.79 -4.40
N ASP A 26 0.27 11.53 -5.12
CA ASP A 26 0.20 11.62 -6.58
C ASP A 26 1.43 11.03 -7.30
N ALA A 27 1.24 9.80 -7.80
CA ALA A 27 1.93 9.20 -8.93
C ALA A 27 3.45 8.92 -8.77
N ALA A 28 3.84 8.20 -7.72
CA ALA A 28 5.07 7.41 -7.83
C ALA A 28 4.94 6.51 -9.07
N ALA A 29 5.90 6.58 -9.99
CA ALA A 29 5.88 5.81 -11.22
C ALA A 29 5.67 4.33 -10.90
N THR A 30 4.74 3.67 -11.60
CA THR A 30 4.52 2.23 -11.43
C THR A 30 5.76 1.44 -11.85
N PRO A 31 5.97 0.22 -11.34
CA PRO A 31 7.09 -0.61 -11.77
C PRO A 31 7.23 -0.76 -13.29
N ASN A 32 6.11 -0.87 -14.03
CA ASN A 32 6.12 -0.92 -15.49
C ASN A 32 6.56 0.39 -16.14
N GLN A 33 6.20 1.54 -15.58
CA GLN A 33 6.66 2.85 -16.07
C GLN A 33 8.16 3.02 -15.84
N VAL A 34 8.65 2.61 -14.67
CA VAL A 34 10.08 2.60 -14.32
C VAL A 34 10.87 1.70 -15.28
N LEU A 35 10.32 0.51 -15.59
CA LEU A 35 10.91 -0.38 -16.60
C LEU A 35 10.93 0.23 -18.01
N ALA A 36 9.86 0.93 -18.40
CA ALA A 36 9.77 1.55 -19.72
C ALA A 36 10.69 2.77 -19.87
N GLY A 37 10.90 3.51 -18.78
CA GLY A 37 11.81 4.66 -18.73
C GLY A 37 13.28 4.29 -18.51
N ASP A 38 13.56 3.05 -18.10
CA ASP A 38 14.89 2.59 -17.63
C ASP A 38 15.43 3.39 -16.42
N ASP A 39 14.51 3.99 -15.65
CA ASP A 39 14.83 4.73 -14.44
C ASP A 39 15.23 3.76 -13.33
N SER A 40 16.49 3.78 -12.90
CA SER A 40 17.05 2.77 -11.97
C SER A 40 17.22 3.26 -10.54
N SER A 41 16.85 4.51 -10.25
CA SER A 41 17.12 5.17 -8.99
C SER A 41 15.99 6.10 -8.57
N GLY A 42 15.82 6.29 -7.26
CA GLY A 42 14.87 7.23 -6.70
C GLY A 42 13.98 6.59 -5.63
N ALA A 43 13.35 7.44 -4.83
CA ALA A 43 12.48 7.01 -3.76
C ALA A 43 11.16 6.49 -4.35
N VAL A 44 10.67 5.38 -3.80
CA VAL A 44 9.40 4.78 -4.20
C VAL A 44 8.54 4.47 -2.98
N HIS A 45 7.23 4.64 -3.17
CA HIS A 45 6.19 4.17 -2.26
C HIS A 45 5.25 3.30 -3.07
N TRP A 46 5.44 1.99 -2.96
CA TRP A 46 4.69 0.98 -3.69
C TRP A 46 4.07 0.00 -2.73
N GLY A 47 3.10 -0.75 -3.20
CA GLY A 47 2.64 -1.93 -2.49
C GLY A 47 1.92 -2.85 -3.44
N GLY A 48 1.41 -3.94 -2.89
CA GLY A 48 0.83 -4.96 -3.71
C GLY A 48 0.63 -6.25 -2.97
N GLN A 49 0.45 -7.29 -3.76
CA GLN A 49 0.24 -8.65 -3.28
C GLN A 49 1.53 -9.43 -3.39
N ILE A 50 1.90 -10.16 -2.33
CA ILE A 50 3.08 -11.02 -2.31
C ILE A 50 2.84 -12.19 -3.27
N VAL A 51 3.78 -12.41 -4.18
CA VAL A 51 3.76 -13.54 -5.10
C VAL A 51 4.69 -14.64 -4.62
N SER A 52 5.90 -14.27 -4.19
CA SER A 52 6.88 -15.22 -3.68
C SER A 52 7.83 -14.57 -2.68
N ILE A 53 8.41 -15.39 -1.82
CA ILE A 53 9.43 -14.99 -0.84
C ILE A 53 10.62 -15.93 -0.92
N LYS A 54 11.83 -15.37 -0.88
CA LYS A 54 13.07 -16.11 -0.93
C LYS A 54 14.09 -15.56 0.04
N ASN A 55 14.31 -16.30 1.12
CA ASN A 55 15.34 -15.99 2.11
C ASN A 55 16.73 -16.34 1.56
N ARG A 56 17.67 -15.39 1.67
CA ARG A 56 19.11 -15.57 1.46
C ARG A 56 19.81 -15.57 2.82
N ARG A 57 21.14 -15.66 2.79
CA ARG A 57 21.94 -15.70 4.02
C ARG A 57 21.76 -14.42 4.86
N ASP A 58 21.78 -13.26 4.21
CA ASP A 58 21.83 -11.96 4.91
C ASP A 58 20.60 -11.08 4.64
N TYR A 59 19.78 -11.44 3.66
CA TYR A 59 18.62 -10.65 3.22
C TYR A 59 17.50 -11.55 2.67
N THR A 60 16.31 -10.98 2.55
CA THR A 60 15.13 -11.60 1.98
C THR A 60 14.73 -10.87 0.70
N LEU A 61 14.39 -11.64 -0.33
CA LEU A 61 13.77 -11.13 -1.55
C LEU A 61 12.28 -11.45 -1.53
N VAL A 62 11.44 -10.44 -1.72
CA VAL A 62 9.99 -10.59 -1.83
C VAL A 62 9.59 -10.13 -3.22
N GLU A 63 8.99 -11.03 -4.01
CA GLU A 63 8.36 -10.67 -5.28
C GLU A 63 6.95 -10.18 -5.02
N VAL A 64 6.64 -8.99 -5.52
CA VAL A 64 5.37 -8.33 -5.29
C VAL A 64 4.72 -7.97 -6.62
N LEU A 65 3.45 -8.33 -6.78
CA LEU A 65 2.59 -7.81 -7.83
C LEU A 65 2.09 -6.44 -7.40
N ALA A 66 2.57 -5.37 -8.04
CA ALA A 66 2.22 -4.02 -7.66
C ALA A 66 0.74 -3.73 -7.92
N LEU A 67 0.10 -3.15 -6.92
CA LEU A 67 -1.28 -2.69 -6.94
C LEU A 67 -1.32 -1.21 -6.53
N PRO A 68 -2.31 -0.44 -7.00
CA PRO A 68 -2.49 0.93 -6.54
C PRO A 68 -2.75 0.94 -5.04
N LEU A 69 -2.21 1.95 -4.35
CA LEU A 69 -2.43 2.15 -2.94
C LEU A 69 -3.66 3.05 -2.72
N GLU A 70 -4.41 2.76 -1.67
CA GLU A 70 -5.37 3.69 -1.07
C GLU A 70 -4.62 4.80 -0.32
N GLY A 71 -5.30 5.91 0.03
CA GLY A 71 -4.71 6.98 0.84
C GLY A 71 -4.21 6.52 2.23
N SER A 72 -4.62 5.34 2.69
CA SER A 72 -4.09 4.70 3.91
C SER A 72 -2.77 3.97 3.70
N GLY A 73 -2.27 3.85 2.46
CA GLY A 73 -1.14 3.00 2.09
C GLY A 73 -1.51 1.54 1.82
N ARG A 74 -2.77 1.16 1.99
CA ARG A 74 -3.24 -0.21 1.77
C ARG A 74 -3.35 -0.52 0.27
N PRO A 75 -2.78 -1.63 -0.23
CA PRO A 75 -2.97 -2.04 -1.62
C PRO A 75 -4.44 -2.37 -1.93
N ARG A 76 -4.96 -1.82 -3.04
CA ARG A 76 -6.30 -2.06 -3.55
C ARG A 76 -6.32 -3.29 -4.47
N VAL A 77 -6.94 -4.38 -4.01
CA VAL A 77 -6.93 -5.70 -4.68
C VAL A 77 -7.66 -5.71 -6.03
N ASP A 78 -8.71 -4.90 -6.17
CA ASP A 78 -9.45 -4.68 -7.42
C ASP A 78 -8.77 -3.67 -8.37
N GLY A 79 -7.60 -3.15 -7.98
CA GLY A 79 -6.82 -2.22 -8.77
C GLY A 79 -6.11 -2.88 -9.96
N LYS A 80 -5.91 -2.11 -11.04
CA LYS A 80 -5.08 -2.55 -12.17
C LYS A 80 -3.62 -2.71 -11.72
N SER A 81 -3.01 -3.85 -12.03
CA SER A 81 -1.60 -4.09 -11.69
C SER A 81 -0.65 -3.10 -12.37
N GLY A 82 0.32 -2.61 -11.59
CA GLY A 82 1.41 -1.75 -12.04
C GLY A 82 2.65 -2.51 -12.52
N GLY A 83 2.60 -3.84 -12.60
CA GLY A 83 3.74 -4.70 -12.91
C GLY A 83 4.26 -5.47 -11.69
N ARG A 84 5.43 -6.10 -11.83
CA ARG A 84 6.11 -6.82 -10.75
C ARG A 84 7.41 -6.14 -10.37
N PHE A 85 7.73 -6.17 -9.08
CA PHE A 85 9.00 -5.68 -8.55
C PHE A 85 9.52 -6.62 -7.45
N ILE A 86 10.81 -6.51 -7.14
CA ILE A 86 11.45 -7.24 -6.04
C ILE A 86 11.75 -6.26 -4.92
N VAL A 87 11.40 -6.64 -3.70
CA VAL A 87 11.80 -5.96 -2.47
C VAL A 87 12.95 -6.74 -1.87
N GLN A 88 14.10 -6.09 -1.69
CA GLN A 88 15.19 -6.63 -0.89
C GLN A 88 15.12 -6.04 0.52
N ARG A 89 14.91 -6.89 1.51
CA ARG A 89 14.89 -6.52 2.93
C ARG A 89 16.05 -7.18 3.64
N GLN A 90 16.84 -6.41 4.39
CA GLN A 90 17.92 -6.99 5.20
C GLN A 90 17.36 -7.90 6.30
N GLY A 91 18.02 -9.03 6.54
CA GLY A 91 17.59 -10.04 7.49
C GLY A 91 16.57 -11.03 6.94
N PHE A 92 16.00 -11.81 7.86
CA PHE A 92 15.04 -12.88 7.60
C PHE A 92 13.61 -12.37 7.75
N LEU A 93 12.74 -12.71 6.79
CA LEU A 93 11.29 -12.61 6.95
C LEU A 93 10.70 -14.03 7.01
N GLU A 94 9.76 -14.25 7.92
CA GLU A 94 9.11 -15.54 8.14
C GLU A 94 8.18 -15.88 6.95
N PRO A 95 8.47 -16.92 6.15
CA PRO A 95 7.66 -17.24 4.96
C PRO A 95 6.19 -17.56 5.27
N HIS A 96 5.88 -18.05 6.47
CA HIS A 96 4.49 -18.27 6.86
C HIS A 96 3.74 -16.96 7.12
N GLU A 97 4.41 -15.94 7.67
CA GLU A 97 3.81 -14.64 7.91
C GLU A 97 3.71 -13.82 6.61
N TYR A 98 4.78 -13.83 5.80
CA TYR A 98 4.85 -13.19 4.49
C TYR A 98 4.46 -14.16 3.36
N ALA A 99 3.39 -14.91 3.60
CA ALA A 99 2.89 -15.90 2.65
C ALA A 99 2.43 -15.24 1.33
N PRO A 100 2.40 -16.01 0.22
CA PRO A 100 1.73 -15.57 -0.99
C PRO A 100 0.31 -15.07 -0.72
N ASP A 101 -0.16 -14.15 -1.56
CA ASP A 101 -1.46 -13.49 -1.49
C ASP A 101 -1.64 -12.46 -0.36
N ARG A 102 -0.68 -12.35 0.58
CA ARG A 102 -0.67 -11.28 1.59
C ARG A 102 -0.41 -9.91 0.96
N LEU A 103 -0.94 -8.87 1.58
CA LEU A 103 -0.76 -7.49 1.12
C LEU A 103 0.41 -6.81 1.82
N LEU A 104 1.23 -6.11 1.05
CA LEU A 104 2.44 -5.46 1.50
C LEU A 104 2.48 -4.01 1.01
N GLU A 105 2.88 -3.09 1.89
CA GLU A 105 3.28 -1.72 1.55
C GLU A 105 4.79 -1.57 1.77
N VAL A 106 5.45 -0.87 0.86
CA VAL A 106 6.90 -0.68 0.85
C VAL A 106 7.24 0.78 0.56
N ARG A 107 8.05 1.37 1.42
CA ARG A 107 8.79 2.60 1.12
C ARG A 107 10.28 2.26 1.05
N GLY A 108 10.97 2.80 0.05
CA GLY A 108 12.37 2.51 -0.15
C GLY A 108 12.97 3.22 -1.34
N GLN A 109 14.13 2.73 -1.77
CA GLN A 109 14.87 3.27 -2.90
C GLN A 109 15.00 2.23 -4.01
N LEU A 110 14.84 2.67 -5.25
CA LEU A 110 15.23 1.87 -6.40
C LEU A 110 16.75 1.65 -6.43
N ASP A 111 17.13 0.42 -6.67
CA ASP A 111 18.51 -0.04 -6.76
C ASP A 111 18.71 -0.86 -8.04
N GLY A 112 18.33 -0.24 -9.16
CA GLY A 112 18.39 -0.84 -10.48
C GLY A 112 17.38 -1.96 -10.71
N PHE A 113 17.84 -2.96 -11.46
CA PHE A 113 16.98 -4.01 -11.98
C PHE A 113 17.63 -5.39 -11.82
N ILE A 114 16.81 -6.39 -11.53
CA ILE A 114 17.22 -7.79 -11.45
C ILE A 114 16.48 -8.64 -12.49
N HIS A 115 17.20 -9.56 -13.12
CA HIS A 115 16.60 -10.52 -14.05
C HIS A 115 16.03 -11.72 -13.32
N GLY A 116 14.89 -12.21 -13.79
CA GLY A 116 14.25 -13.43 -13.31
C GLY A 116 13.25 -13.95 -14.34
N THR A 117 12.25 -14.69 -13.89
CA THR A 117 11.23 -15.28 -14.76
C THR A 117 9.84 -15.17 -14.15
N VAL A 118 8.85 -14.94 -15.00
CA VAL A 118 7.43 -15.09 -14.65
C VAL A 118 6.93 -16.33 -15.39
N GLY A 119 6.69 -17.42 -14.65
CA GLY A 119 6.60 -18.74 -15.27
C GLY A 119 7.91 -19.05 -16.00
N ASP A 120 7.82 -19.41 -17.28
CA ASP A 120 8.98 -19.70 -18.15
C ASP A 120 9.46 -18.48 -18.96
N SER A 121 8.80 -17.33 -18.83
CA SER A 121 9.15 -16.14 -19.60
C SER A 121 10.18 -15.28 -18.87
N PRO A 122 11.27 -14.85 -19.53
CA PRO A 122 12.24 -13.95 -18.92
C PRO A 122 11.59 -12.61 -18.57
N TYR A 123 11.92 -12.09 -17.39
CA TYR A 123 11.37 -10.84 -16.87
C TYR A 123 12.46 -10.03 -16.18
N ARG A 124 12.37 -8.70 -16.28
CA ARG A 124 13.27 -7.75 -15.60
C ARG A 124 12.45 -7.03 -14.54
N TYR A 125 12.86 -7.15 -13.29
CA TYR A 125 12.17 -6.57 -12.15
C TYR A 125 12.91 -5.31 -11.69
N PRO A 126 12.23 -4.20 -11.41
CA PRO A 126 12.77 -3.15 -10.56
C PRO A 126 13.12 -3.72 -9.19
N LEU A 127 14.32 -3.40 -8.69
CA LEU A 127 14.76 -3.79 -7.37
C LEU A 127 14.57 -2.62 -6.41
N VAL A 128 13.86 -2.85 -5.32
CA VAL A 128 13.62 -1.87 -4.27
C VAL A 128 14.34 -2.31 -3.00
N GLN A 129 15.22 -1.48 -2.47
CA GLN A 129 15.74 -1.64 -1.11
C GLN A 129 14.64 -1.24 -0.13
N GLY A 130 14.04 -2.24 0.52
CA GLY A 130 12.88 -2.05 1.40
C GLY A 130 13.27 -1.44 2.74
N GLU A 131 13.29 -0.10 2.83
CA GLU A 131 13.59 0.65 4.05
C GLU A 131 12.47 0.52 5.09
N GLN A 132 11.22 0.62 4.64
CA GLN A 132 10.03 0.34 5.44
C GLN A 132 9.16 -0.67 4.70
N VAL A 133 8.90 -1.82 5.34
CA VAL A 133 8.08 -2.90 4.78
C VAL A 133 6.97 -3.19 5.79
N VAL A 134 5.72 -2.92 5.40
CA VAL A 134 4.54 -3.07 6.24
C VAL A 134 3.66 -4.17 5.67
N LEU A 135 3.48 -5.23 6.45
CA LEU A 135 2.56 -6.31 6.12
C LEU A 135 1.17 -5.94 6.62
N TRP A 136 0.19 -5.93 5.73
CA TRP A 136 -1.19 -5.63 6.10
C TRP A 136 -1.85 -6.84 6.77
N PRO A 137 -2.68 -6.61 7.80
CA PRO A 137 -3.54 -7.66 8.35
C PRO A 137 -4.42 -8.23 7.24
N GLU A 138 -4.70 -9.53 7.33
CA GLU A 138 -5.77 -10.11 6.53
C GLU A 138 -7.08 -9.42 6.92
N ASP A 139 -7.95 -9.14 5.94
CA ASP A 139 -9.32 -8.83 6.28
C ASP A 139 -9.82 -10.01 7.08
N ALA A 140 -10.16 -9.78 8.35
CA ALA A 140 -10.72 -10.81 9.19
C ALA A 140 -11.96 -11.34 8.47
N ALA A 141 -11.79 -12.45 7.75
CA ALA A 141 -12.88 -13.19 7.15
C ALA A 141 -13.83 -13.44 8.30
N VAL A 142 -15.01 -12.84 8.21
CA VAL A 142 -16.17 -12.93 9.09
C VAL A 142 -16.11 -14.23 9.91
N THR A 143 -15.46 -14.18 11.06
CA THR A 143 -15.43 -15.27 12.01
C THR A 143 -15.73 -14.64 13.35
N THR A 144 -16.97 -14.91 13.77
CA THR A 144 -17.59 -14.41 15.00
C THR A 144 -17.76 -12.90 15.07
N SER A 145 -18.80 -12.41 14.39
CA SER A 145 -19.63 -11.38 15.03
C SER A 145 -19.95 -11.91 16.44
N PRO A 146 -19.56 -11.24 17.54
CA PRO A 146 -19.98 -11.68 18.85
C PRO A 146 -21.50 -11.63 18.82
N ILE A 147 -22.14 -12.80 18.87
CA ILE A 147 -23.58 -12.90 19.13
C ILE A 147 -23.75 -12.14 20.44
N LYS A 148 -24.21 -10.88 20.38
CA LYS A 148 -24.70 -10.19 21.56
C LYS A 148 -26.08 -10.80 21.82
N PRO A 149 -26.27 -11.68 22.82
CA PRO A 149 -27.62 -12.06 23.20
C PRO A 149 -28.35 -10.78 23.61
N ARG A 150 -29.42 -10.44 22.90
CA ARG A 150 -30.31 -9.34 23.27
C ARG A 150 -31.28 -9.87 24.31
N VAL A 151 -30.83 -9.95 25.57
CA VAL A 151 -31.72 -10.21 26.70
C VAL A 151 -32.52 -8.95 26.99
N ASN A 152 -33.82 -8.99 26.70
CA ASN A 152 -34.77 -7.95 27.08
C ASN A 152 -35.51 -8.43 28.34
N PHE A 153 -35.33 -7.73 29.47
CA PHE A 153 -36.12 -7.96 30.68
C PHE A 153 -37.29 -6.98 30.67
N GLY A 154 -38.50 -7.51 30.44
CA GLY A 154 -39.74 -6.73 30.53
C GLY A 154 -40.42 -6.95 31.87
N VAL A 155 -40.74 -5.86 32.58
CA VAL A 155 -41.66 -5.89 33.73
C VAL A 155 -42.99 -5.31 33.25
N GLY A 156 -44.00 -6.17 33.10
CA GLY A 156 -45.36 -5.78 32.74
C GLY A 156 -46.23 -5.64 33.99
N VAL A 157 -47.00 -4.56 34.09
CA VAL A 157 -47.98 -4.37 35.18
C VAL A 157 -49.38 -4.52 34.57
N GLY A 158 -50.04 -5.64 34.85
CA GLY A 158 -51.42 -5.88 34.41
C GLY A 158 -52.41 -5.25 35.40
N THR A 159 -53.42 -4.53 34.89
CA THR A 159 -54.42 -3.83 35.71
C THR A 159 -55.64 -4.68 36.08
N TYR A 160 -55.61 -5.99 35.86
CA TYR A 160 -56.67 -6.91 36.28
C TYR A 160 -56.06 -8.18 36.88
N GLY A 161 -56.07 -8.30 38.21
CA GLY A 161 -55.65 -9.51 38.92
C GLY A 161 -54.15 -9.55 39.24
N SER A 162 -53.83 -9.31 40.50
CA SER A 162 -52.53 -9.42 41.18
C SER A 162 -51.60 -10.53 40.65
N GLY A 163 -50.54 -10.14 39.94
CA GLY A 163 -49.40 -11.00 39.63
C GLY A 163 -48.26 -10.20 39.00
N VAL A 164 -47.05 -10.31 39.54
CA VAL A 164 -45.82 -9.78 38.94
C VAL A 164 -45.12 -10.95 38.27
N GLY A 165 -45.00 -10.93 36.95
CA GLY A 165 -44.33 -11.97 36.17
C GLY A 165 -42.98 -11.47 35.62
N ILE A 166 -41.95 -12.29 35.71
CA ILE A 166 -40.68 -12.11 34.99
C ILE A 166 -40.69 -13.08 33.81
N GLY A 167 -40.71 -12.55 32.59
CA GLY A 167 -40.64 -13.34 31.36
C GLY A 167 -39.24 -13.29 30.75
N ILE A 168 -38.75 -14.44 30.29
CA ILE A 168 -37.60 -14.55 29.39
C ILE A 168 -38.12 -14.87 27.99
N GLY A 169 -37.81 -14.04 26.99
CA GLY A 169 -38.04 -14.31 25.58
C GLY A 169 -36.70 -14.51 24.88
N PHE A 170 -36.60 -15.54 24.05
CA PHE A 170 -35.44 -15.82 23.19
C PHE A 170 -35.60 -15.20 21.81
#